data_AF-A0A8B6XZH2-F1
#
_entry.id   AF-A0A8B6XZH2-F1
#
_cell.length_a   1.000
_cell.length_b   1.000
_cell.length_c   1.000
_cell.angle_alpha   90.00
_cell.angle_beta   90.00
_cell.angle_gamma   90.00
#
_symmetry.space_group_name_H-M   'P 1'
#
loop_
_entity.id
_entity.type
_entity.pdbx_description
1 polymer ?
#
loop_
_entity_poly.entity_id
_entity_poly.type
_entity_poly.pdbx_seq_one_letter_code
_entity_poly.pdbx_strand_id
1 'polypeptide(L)'
;MISECLYGIFCKYCFLFAKVGGIHGQVQLLKLVTLPLKSYSKLLGKDGDLQLHDCNAYHKVAMLAASDFIRTYECPSTDVRNLVNEGRLKQAKENRERLKPIIESIIFLGRQNIALRGHRDDGQIFEINQNSSLINDGNLRELLRF
;
A
#
# COMPACT_ATOMS: atom_id res chain seq x y z
N MET A 1 -15.64 -2.16 4.56
CA MET A 1 -15.20 -2.31 3.15
C MET A 1 -16.09 -3.35 2.50
N ILE A 2 -16.78 -2.97 1.43
CA ILE A 2 -17.63 -3.91 0.68
C ILE A 2 -16.73 -4.69 -0.28
N SER A 3 -16.92 -6.00 -0.35
CA SER A 3 -16.29 -6.87 -1.34
C SER A 3 -17.34 -7.29 -2.34
N GLU A 4 -17.20 -6.85 -3.59
CA GLU A 4 -18.10 -7.21 -4.68
C GLU A 4 -17.95 -8.69 -5.05
N CYS A 5 -16.71 -9.20 -5.13
CA CYS A 5 -16.45 -10.60 -5.46
C CYS A 5 -16.98 -11.58 -4.41
N LEU A 6 -16.95 -11.19 -3.13
CA LEU A 6 -17.38 -12.06 -2.03
C LEU A 6 -18.80 -11.76 -1.53
N TYR A 7 -19.47 -10.75 -2.10
CA TYR A 7 -20.82 -10.29 -1.77
C TYR A 7 -21.01 -10.09 -0.26
N GLY A 8 -20.22 -9.20 0.35
CA GLY A 8 -20.41 -8.85 1.77
C GLY A 8 -19.39 -7.86 2.31
N ILE A 9 -19.44 -7.63 3.63
CA ILE A 9 -18.71 -6.55 4.30
C ILE A 9 -17.55 -7.09 5.14
N PHE A 10 -16.40 -6.44 5.03
CA PHE A 10 -15.25 -6.60 5.91
C PHE A 10 -15.02 -5.35 6.76
N CYS A 11 -14.48 -5.53 7.95
CA CYS A 11 -13.85 -4.44 8.69
C CYS A 11 -12.52 -4.10 8.01
N LYS A 12 -12.40 -2.86 7.52
CA LYS A 12 -11.20 -2.38 6.79
C LYS A 12 -9.92 -2.62 7.59
N TYR A 13 -9.96 -2.32 8.88
CA TYR A 13 -8.79 -2.38 9.74
C TYR A 13 -8.43 -3.82 10.10
N CYS A 14 -9.41 -4.64 10.50
CA CYS A 14 -9.13 -6.04 10.82
C CYS A 14 -8.67 -6.83 9.60
N PHE A 15 -9.26 -6.59 8.43
CA PHE A 15 -8.84 -7.25 7.20
C PHE A 15 -7.36 -6.99 6.87
N LEU A 16 -6.87 -5.77 7.13
CA LEU A 16 -5.49 -5.38 6.81
C LEU A 16 -4.49 -5.68 7.95
N PHE A 17 -4.91 -5.56 9.21
CA PHE A 17 -3.99 -5.50 10.36
C PHE A 17 -4.22 -6.59 11.40
N ALA A 18 -5.35 -7.31 11.41
CA ALA A 18 -5.56 -8.40 12.35
C ALA A 18 -4.80 -9.65 11.89
N LYS A 19 -3.75 -10.03 12.64
CA LYS A 19 -2.93 -11.22 12.34
C LYS A 19 -3.36 -12.46 13.12
N VAL A 20 -3.80 -12.26 14.36
CA VAL A 20 -4.22 -13.31 15.29
C VAL A 20 -5.44 -12.83 16.07
N GLY A 21 -6.37 -13.74 16.39
CA GLY A 21 -7.47 -13.45 17.30
C GLY A 21 -7.12 -13.84 18.73
N GLY A 22 -7.41 -12.96 19.69
CA GLY A 22 -7.16 -13.21 21.11
C GLY A 22 -5.68 -13.24 21.48
N ILE A 23 -5.38 -13.64 22.71
CA ILE A 23 -4.01 -13.80 23.22
C ILE A 23 -3.41 -15.06 22.56
N HIS A 24 -2.29 -14.92 21.85
CA HIS A 24 -1.61 -16.01 21.11
C HIS A 24 -2.44 -16.75 20.04
N GLY A 25 -3.46 -16.12 19.43
CA GLY A 25 -4.18 -16.73 18.31
C GLY A 25 -5.25 -17.76 18.71
N GLN A 26 -5.67 -17.76 19.97
CA GLN A 26 -6.69 -18.68 20.48
C GLN A 26 -8.10 -18.40 19.92
N VAL A 27 -8.36 -17.21 19.38
CA VAL A 27 -9.64 -16.85 18.79
C VAL A 27 -9.51 -16.88 17.27
N GLN A 28 -10.42 -17.59 16.60
CA GLN A 28 -10.46 -17.59 15.14
C GLN A 28 -10.94 -16.23 14.62
N LEU A 29 -10.20 -15.69 13.66
CA LEU A 29 -10.63 -14.53 12.88
C LEU A 29 -11.62 -15.04 11.84
N LEU A 30 -12.91 -14.73 11.98
CA LEU A 30 -13.98 -15.19 11.08
C LEU A 30 -14.70 -13.99 10.46
N LYS A 31 -15.95 -13.73 10.88
CA LYS A 31 -16.80 -12.66 10.33
C LYS A 31 -16.12 -11.30 10.42
N LEU A 32 -16.27 -10.50 9.37
CA LEU A 32 -15.68 -9.16 9.18
C LEU A 32 -14.15 -9.16 8.99
N VAL A 33 -13.47 -10.31 9.04
CA VAL A 33 -12.00 -10.38 8.95
C VAL A 33 -11.57 -11.31 7.81
N THR A 34 -11.71 -12.62 7.97
CA THR A 34 -11.38 -13.61 6.92
C THR A 34 -12.61 -13.95 6.08
N LEU A 35 -13.79 -13.86 6.70
CA LEU A 35 -15.07 -14.08 6.05
C LEU A 35 -15.87 -12.78 6.04
N PRO A 36 -16.53 -12.45 4.92
CA PRO A 36 -17.39 -11.27 4.86
C PRO A 36 -18.63 -11.49 5.73
N LEU A 37 -19.11 -10.41 6.31
CA LEU A 37 -20.46 -10.37 6.88
C LEU A 37 -21.48 -10.29 5.74
N LYS A 38 -22.33 -11.32 5.64
CA LYS A 38 -23.39 -11.44 4.61
C LYS A 38 -24.81 -11.36 5.15
N SER A 39 -25.00 -11.74 6.42
CA SER A 39 -26.31 -11.67 7.07
C SER A 39 -26.40 -10.40 7.91
N TYR A 40 -27.53 -9.70 7.78
CA TYR A 40 -27.78 -8.43 8.45
C TYR A 40 -28.88 -8.52 9.51
N SER A 41 -29.39 -9.73 9.76
CA SER A 41 -30.53 -9.96 10.66
C SER A 41 -30.21 -9.67 12.13
N LYS A 42 -28.93 -9.69 12.52
CA LYS A 42 -28.45 -9.43 13.90
C LYS A 42 -27.20 -8.54 13.89
N LEU A 43 -27.29 -7.37 13.25
CA LEU A 43 -26.17 -6.42 13.19
C LEU A 43 -25.89 -5.73 14.52
N LEU A 44 -26.96 -5.27 15.17
CA LEU A 44 -26.92 -4.40 16.34
C LEU A 44 -27.44 -5.13 17.59
N GLY A 45 -27.23 -4.51 18.74
CA GLY A 45 -27.61 -5.05 20.04
C GLY A 45 -26.44 -5.75 20.74
N LYS A 46 -26.68 -6.22 21.97
CA LYS A 46 -25.65 -6.80 22.84
C LYS A 46 -24.93 -7.99 22.19
N ASP A 47 -25.69 -8.82 21.47
CA ASP A 47 -25.18 -9.98 20.72
C ASP A 47 -25.10 -9.72 19.21
N GLY A 48 -25.12 -8.44 18.82
CA GLY A 48 -25.03 -8.02 17.42
C GLY A 48 -23.63 -8.23 16.86
N ASP A 49 -23.54 -8.64 15.60
CA ASP A 49 -22.27 -8.95 14.91
C ASP A 49 -21.29 -7.74 14.95
N LEU A 50 -21.78 -6.50 14.89
CA LEU A 50 -20.93 -5.30 14.95
C LEU A 50 -20.46 -5.00 16.38
N GLN A 51 -21.35 -5.10 17.37
CA GLN A 51 -21.03 -4.79 18.77
C GLN A 51 -20.02 -5.81 19.33
N LEU A 52 -20.23 -7.09 19.03
CA LEU A 52 -19.29 -8.17 19.38
C LEU A 52 -17.94 -7.98 18.70
N HIS A 53 -17.92 -7.58 17.43
CA HIS A 53 -16.67 -7.30 16.70
C HIS A 53 -15.90 -6.15 17.34
N ASP A 54 -16.57 -5.04 17.65
CA ASP A 54 -15.98 -3.84 18.23
C ASP A 54 -15.33 -4.12 19.61
N CYS A 55 -15.95 -5.00 20.40
CA CYS A 55 -15.45 -5.40 21.69
C CYS A 55 -14.22 -6.34 21.63
N ASN A 56 -13.95 -6.97 20.49
CA ASN A 56 -12.85 -7.93 20.37
C ASN A 56 -11.48 -7.26 20.50
N ALA A 57 -10.58 -7.91 21.25
CA ALA A 57 -9.22 -7.42 21.45
C ALA A 57 -8.43 -7.26 20.13
N TYR A 58 -8.59 -8.20 19.19
CA TYR A 58 -7.91 -8.12 17.89
C TYR A 58 -8.37 -6.91 17.07
N HIS A 59 -9.63 -6.47 17.22
CA HIS A 59 -10.14 -5.30 16.52
C HIS A 59 -9.46 -4.04 17.04
N LYS A 60 -9.39 -3.88 18.37
CA LYS A 60 -8.70 -2.76 19.02
C LYS A 60 -7.22 -2.70 18.65
N VAL A 61 -6.54 -3.85 18.61
CA VAL A 61 -5.14 -3.94 18.17
C VAL A 61 -5.00 -3.57 16.69
N ALA A 62 -5.88 -4.04 15.82
CA ALA A 62 -5.87 -3.69 14.40
C ALA A 62 -6.13 -2.18 14.18
N MET A 63 -7.01 -1.58 14.97
CA MET A 63 -7.25 -0.13 14.97
C MET A 63 -6.01 0.66 15.38
N LEU A 64 -5.33 0.25 16.46
CA LEU A 64 -4.07 0.87 16.90
C LEU A 64 -2.99 0.75 15.82
N ALA A 65 -2.80 -0.45 15.26
CA ALA A 65 -1.84 -0.68 14.19
C ALA A 65 -2.13 0.18 12.95
N ALA A 66 -3.41 0.37 12.59
CA ALA A 66 -3.80 1.25 11.50
C ALA A 66 -3.50 2.72 11.81
N SER A 67 -3.78 3.17 13.03
CA SER A 67 -3.47 4.53 13.49
C SER A 67 -1.97 4.79 13.46
N ASP A 68 -1.17 3.86 13.98
CA ASP A 68 0.29 3.93 13.97
C ASP A 68 0.85 3.93 12.54
N PHE A 69 0.27 3.12 11.64
CA PHE A 69 0.63 3.11 10.23
C PHE A 69 0.38 4.48 9.58
N ILE A 70 -0.80 5.07 9.78
CA ILE A 70 -1.13 6.39 9.23
C ILE A 70 -0.19 7.45 9.79
N ARG A 71 0.02 7.48 11.11
CA ARG A 71 0.92 8.44 11.78
C ARG A 71 2.34 8.36 11.25
N THR A 72 2.89 7.15 11.12
CA THR A 72 4.27 6.95 10.63
C THR A 72 4.38 7.18 9.12
N TYR A 73 3.31 6.98 8.36
CA TYR A 73 3.25 7.31 6.94
C TYR A 73 3.30 8.83 6.71
N GLU A 74 2.44 9.57 7.41
CA GLU A 74 2.35 11.04 7.33
C GLU A 74 3.56 11.72 7.95
N CYS A 75 4.08 11.18 9.06
CA CYS A 75 5.23 11.71 9.77
C CYS A 75 6.31 10.61 9.96
N PRO A 76 7.15 10.35 8.93
CA PRO A 76 8.16 9.28 8.98
C PRO A 76 9.19 9.41 10.09
N SER A 77 9.40 10.62 10.64
CA SER A 77 10.30 10.81 11.80
C SER A 77 9.78 10.15 13.08
N THR A 78 8.50 9.81 13.16
CA THR A 78 7.92 9.10 14.32
C THR A 78 8.11 7.58 14.27
N ASP A 79 8.59 7.04 13.16
CA ASP A 79 8.90 5.61 13.04
C ASP A 79 10.15 5.28 13.88
N VAL A 80 10.02 4.33 14.81
CA VAL A 80 11.13 3.88 15.67
C VAL A 80 12.37 3.49 14.87
N ARG A 81 12.20 2.90 13.68
CA ARG A 81 13.33 2.51 12.82
C ARG A 81 14.10 3.72 12.30
N ASN A 82 13.41 4.84 12.09
CA ASN A 82 13.99 6.08 11.62
C ASN A 82 14.60 6.90 12.78
N LEU A 83 14.04 6.77 13.99
CA LEU A 83 14.63 7.33 15.21
C LEU A 83 15.93 6.63 15.59
N VAL A 84 15.99 5.30 15.45
CA VAL A 84 17.19 4.51 15.75
C VAL A 84 18.26 4.65 14.67
N ASN A 85 17.87 4.88 13.41
CA ASN A 85 18.78 5.03 12.29
C ASN A 85 18.39 6.24 11.44
N GLU A 86 19.03 7.38 11.71
CA GLU A 86 18.81 8.62 10.96
C GLU A 86 19.14 8.48 9.46
N GLY A 87 20.12 7.64 9.12
CA GLY A 87 20.49 7.34 7.73
C GLY A 87 19.35 6.71 6.93
N ARG A 88 18.51 5.89 7.59
CA ARG A 88 17.31 5.30 6.97
C ARG A 88 16.30 6.37 6.56
N LEU A 89 16.06 7.36 7.41
CA LEU A 89 15.14 8.46 7.10
C LEU A 89 15.66 9.30 5.95
N LYS A 90 16.96 9.60 5.95
CA LYS A 90 17.62 10.35 4.87
C LYS A 90 17.48 9.63 3.53
N GLN A 91 17.82 8.34 3.48
CA GLN A 91 17.69 7.53 2.28
C GLN A 91 16.23 7.43 1.80
N ALA A 92 15.27 7.26 2.71
CA ALA A 92 13.85 7.21 2.36
C ALA A 92 13.37 8.53 1.74
N LYS A 93 13.82 9.68 2.26
CA LYS A 93 13.54 10.99 1.68
C LYS A 93 14.15 11.14 0.29
N GLU A 94 15.43 10.83 0.14
CA GLU A 94 16.13 10.90 -1.16
C GLU A 94 15.47 10.01 -2.22
N ASN A 95 15.09 8.78 -1.85
CA ASN A 95 14.40 7.87 -2.76
C ASN A 95 13.02 8.40 -3.19
N ARG A 96 12.26 9.03 -2.28
CA ARG A 96 10.95 9.62 -2.63
C ARG A 96 11.11 10.80 -3.59
N GLU A 97 12.10 11.67 -3.35
CA GLU A 97 12.40 12.79 -4.26
C GLU A 97 12.84 12.29 -5.64
N ARG A 98 13.58 11.17 -5.73
CA ARG A 98 13.95 10.54 -7.00
C ARG A 98 12.77 9.87 -7.72
N LEU A 99 11.84 9.26 -6.98
CA LEU A 99 10.67 8.59 -7.56
C LEU A 99 9.63 9.59 -8.10
N LYS A 100 9.54 10.77 -7.50
CA LYS A 100 8.59 11.82 -7.90
C LYS A 100 8.65 12.17 -9.39
N PRO A 101 9.80 12.56 -9.98
CA PRO A 101 9.88 12.90 -11.41
C PRO A 101 9.60 11.70 -12.32
N ILE A 102 9.93 10.47 -11.89
CA ILE A 102 9.63 9.25 -12.65
C ILE A 102 8.11 9.05 -12.76
N ILE A 103 7.40 9.18 -11.64
CA ILE A 103 5.94 9.06 -11.60
C ILE A 103 5.29 10.20 -12.40
N GLU A 104 5.77 11.43 -12.24
CA GLU A 104 5.29 12.59 -12.99
C GLU A 104 5.47 12.41 -14.51
N SER A 105 6.60 11.82 -14.94
CA SER A 105 6.86 11.48 -16.35
C SER A 105 5.85 10.46 -16.88
N ILE A 106 5.55 9.41 -16.12
CA ILE A 106 4.56 8.39 -16.50
C ILE A 106 3.16 9.03 -16.62
N ILE A 107 2.78 9.88 -15.66
CA ILE A 107 1.49 10.60 -15.68
C ILE A 107 1.43 11.55 -16.88
N PHE A 108 2.51 12.28 -17.16
CA PHE A 108 2.60 13.19 -18.29
C PHE A 108 2.40 12.46 -19.62
N LEU A 109 3.16 11.39 -19.86
CA LEU A 109 3.02 10.59 -21.08
C LEU A 109 1.61 10.02 -21.24
N GLY A 110 1.02 9.49 -20.16
CA GLY A 110 -0.35 8.99 -20.15
C GLY A 110 -1.38 10.07 -20.50
N ARG A 111 -1.24 11.29 -19.96
CA ARG A 111 -2.14 12.42 -20.26
C ARG A 111 -2.02 12.92 -21.70
N GLN A 112 -0.81 12.88 -22.27
CA GLN A 112 -0.56 13.29 -23.65
C GLN A 112 -0.87 12.18 -24.67
N ASN A 113 -1.33 11.01 -24.23
CA ASN A 113 -1.48 9.81 -25.06
C ASN A 113 -0.17 9.43 -25.79
N ILE A 114 0.97 9.67 -25.16
CA ILE A 114 2.28 9.26 -25.67
C ILE A 114 2.60 7.88 -25.07
N ALA A 115 2.98 6.93 -25.94
CA ALA A 115 3.33 5.59 -25.50
C ALA A 115 4.53 5.61 -24.55
N LEU A 116 4.48 4.84 -23.45
CA LEU A 116 5.62 4.69 -22.54
C LEU A 116 6.79 3.95 -23.19
N ARG A 117 6.47 2.94 -24.02
CA ARG A 117 7.40 2.01 -24.65
C ARG A 117 7.71 2.39 -26.09
N GLY A 118 8.92 2.09 -26.53
CA GLY A 118 9.38 2.23 -27.91
C GLY A 118 9.33 0.91 -28.66
N HIS A 119 10.11 0.81 -29.75
CA HIS A 119 10.23 -0.43 -30.53
C HIS A 119 10.95 -1.54 -29.76
N ARG A 120 11.86 -1.18 -28.85
CA ARG A 120 12.55 -2.05 -27.90
C ARG A 120 12.38 -1.45 -26.49
N ASP A 121 12.38 -2.27 -25.45
CA ASP A 121 12.21 -1.84 -24.05
C ASP A 121 13.12 -2.63 -23.09
N ASP A 122 14.21 -3.18 -23.63
CA ASP A 122 15.16 -4.06 -22.97
C ASP A 122 16.60 -3.49 -22.99
N GLY A 123 17.51 -4.09 -22.22
CA GLY A 123 18.91 -3.64 -22.13
C GLY A 123 19.17 -2.56 -21.08
N GLN A 124 20.45 -2.20 -20.91
CA GLN A 124 20.89 -1.25 -19.89
C GLN A 124 20.53 0.21 -20.24
N ILE A 125 20.13 1.00 -19.24
CA ILE A 125 19.70 2.40 -19.41
C ILE A 125 20.90 3.37 -19.34
N PHE A 126 21.89 3.06 -18.48
CA PHE A 126 22.98 3.98 -18.12
C PHE A 126 24.33 3.69 -18.79
N GLU A 127 24.42 2.69 -19.67
CA GLU A 127 25.62 2.49 -20.49
C GLU A 127 25.61 3.47 -21.66
N ILE A 128 26.25 4.62 -21.47
CA ILE A 128 26.54 5.59 -22.53
C ILE A 128 27.66 5.00 -23.40
N ASN A 129 27.32 4.06 -24.27
CA ASN A 129 28.19 3.78 -25.40
C ASN A 129 28.18 5.04 -26.28
N GLN A 130 29.36 5.52 -26.69
CA GLN A 130 29.51 6.70 -27.59
C GLN A 130 28.82 6.52 -28.96
N ASN A 131 28.30 5.31 -29.22
CA ASN A 131 27.42 4.96 -30.34
C ASN A 131 25.97 4.76 -29.86
N SER A 132 25.46 5.58 -28.93
CA SER A 132 24.06 5.51 -28.52
C SER A 132 23.22 5.66 -29.78
N SER A 133 22.53 4.58 -30.13
CA SER A 133 21.74 4.48 -31.36
C SER A 133 20.85 5.72 -31.48
N LEU A 134 20.79 6.35 -32.66
CA LEU A 134 19.84 7.43 -32.98
C LEU A 134 18.36 6.98 -32.91
N ILE A 135 18.10 5.77 -32.40
CA ILE A 135 16.83 5.08 -32.39
C ILE A 135 16.26 5.18 -30.98
N ASN A 136 15.11 5.83 -30.85
CA ASN A 136 14.33 5.94 -29.63
C ASN A 136 13.98 4.53 -29.09
N ASP A 137 14.56 4.15 -27.96
CA ASP A 137 14.32 2.87 -27.26
C ASP A 137 13.20 2.97 -26.21
N GLY A 138 12.36 4.00 -26.31
CA GLY A 138 11.15 4.19 -25.52
C GLY A 138 11.14 5.51 -24.76
N ASN A 139 10.00 6.20 -24.80
CA ASN A 139 9.86 7.54 -24.24
C ASN A 139 10.15 7.60 -22.73
N LEU A 140 9.77 6.56 -21.97
CA LEU A 140 10.12 6.51 -20.54
C LEU A 140 11.62 6.27 -20.33
N ARG A 141 12.25 5.39 -21.12
CA ARG A 141 13.68 5.09 -21.01
C ARG A 141 14.53 6.30 -21.35
N GLU A 142 14.15 7.06 -22.37
CA GLU A 142 14.81 8.34 -22.70
C GLU A 142 14.63 9.39 -21.59
N LEU A 143 13.45 9.50 -21.00
CA LEU A 143 13.23 10.42 -19.87
C LEU A 143 14.00 10.02 -18.60
N LEU A 144 14.34 8.75 -18.42
CA LEU A 144 15.17 8.29 -17.31
C LEU A 144 16.68 8.57 -17.51
N ARG A 145 17.11 8.85 -18.74
CA ARG A 145 18.50 9.23 -19.06
C ARG A 145 18.77 10.72 -18.85
N PHE A 146 17.73 11.54 -18.86
CA PHE A 146 17.76 12.98 -18.65
C PHE A 146 17.62 13.32 -17.17
#